data_AF-A0AAD3N035-F1
#
_entry.id   AF-A0AAD3N035-F1
#
_cell.length_a   1.000
_cell.length_b   1.000
_cell.length_c   1.000
_cell.angle_alpha   90.00
_cell.angle_beta   90.00
_cell.angle_gamma   90.00
#
_symmetry.space_group_name_H-M   'P 1'
#
loop_
_entity.id
_entity.type
_entity.pdbx_description
1 polymer ?
#
loop_
_entity_poly.entity_id
_entity_poly.type
_entity_poly.pdbx_seq_one_letter_code
_entity_poly.pdbx_strand_id
1 'polypeptide(L)'
;GKFIRINFDVNGYIVGANIETYLLEKSRAIRQAKDERSFHVFYYMLSGAGDKLRSELCLEDYSKYRFLSNGNVTIPGQQDKDMFTETMDAFQIMSIPEEERIGLLKVVSAVLQLGNMTFKKERHSDQASMPDDT
;
A
#
# COMPACT_ATOMS: atom_id res chain seq x y z
N GLY A 1 8.95 13.68 -3.10
CA GLY A 1 10.33 13.80 -3.62
C GLY A 1 11.31 13.14 -2.67
N LYS A 2 12.55 12.84 -3.09
CA LYS A 2 13.59 12.27 -2.23
C LYS A 2 14.96 12.88 -2.51
N PHE A 3 15.79 13.02 -1.48
CA PHE A 3 17.20 13.38 -1.55
C PHE A 3 18.03 12.22 -1.00
N ILE A 4 19.08 11.83 -1.74
CA ILE A 4 19.94 10.69 -1.37
C ILE A 4 21.35 11.24 -1.16
N ARG A 5 21.90 11.02 0.03
CA ARG A 5 23.27 11.35 0.39
C ARG A 5 24.09 10.07 0.51
N ILE A 6 25.20 9.98 -0.22
CA ILE A 6 26.17 8.89 -0.11
C ILE A 6 27.42 9.44 0.58
N ASN A 7 27.91 8.73 1.60
CA ASN A 7 29.07 9.12 2.38
C ASN A 7 30.29 8.29 1.95
N PHE A 8 31.44 8.96 1.82
CA PHE A 8 32.70 8.36 1.43
C PHE A 8 33.76 8.54 2.53
N ASP A 9 34.67 7.57 2.66
CA ASP A 9 35.85 7.72 3.51
C ASP A 9 36.95 8.55 2.82
N VAL A 10 38.07 8.75 3.52
CA VAL A 10 39.25 9.46 3.00
C VAL A 10 39.91 8.78 1.80
N ASN A 11 39.64 7.49 1.58
CA ASN A 11 40.15 6.71 0.46
C ASN A 11 39.18 6.68 -0.74
N GLY A 12 37.99 7.26 -0.60
CA GLY A 12 36.95 7.31 -1.64
C GLY A 12 36.03 6.08 -1.69
N TYR A 13 36.02 5.22 -0.68
CA TYR A 13 35.07 4.11 -0.58
C TYR A 13 33.75 4.53 0.05
N ILE A 14 32.64 3.92 -0.39
CA ILE A 14 31.32 4.16 0.20
C ILE A 14 31.29 3.58 1.61
N VAL A 15 30.93 4.41 2.59
CA VAL A 15 30.80 4.00 4.00
C VAL A 15 29.40 4.15 4.56
N GLY A 16 28.48 4.76 3.81
CA GLY A 16 27.08 4.84 4.21
C GLY A 16 26.21 5.62 3.24
N ALA A 17 24.91 5.55 3.45
CA ALA A 17 23.93 6.30 2.70
C ALA A 17 22.80 6.79 3.63
N ASN A 18 22.22 7.94 3.29
CA ASN A 18 21.04 8.47 3.97
C ASN A 18 20.01 8.92 2.91
N ILE A 19 18.74 8.67 3.17
CA ILE A 19 17.63 9.05 2.29
C ILE A 19 16.70 9.97 3.06
N GLU A 20 16.62 11.23 2.63
CA GLU A 20 15.65 12.19 3.13
C GLU A 20 14.44 12.20 2.20
N THR A 21 13.27 11.89 2.75
CA THR A 21 12.02 11.88 1.99
C THR A 21 11.24 13.15 2.28
N TYR A 22 10.77 13.82 1.23
CA TYR A 22 9.94 15.02 1.33
C TYR A 22 8.44 14.66 1.39
N LEU A 23 7.59 15.54 0.87
CA LEU A 23 6.16 15.35 0.82
C LEU A 23 5.76 14.08 0.08
N LEU A 24 4.78 13.40 0.65
CA LEU A 24 4.05 12.28 0.09
C LEU A 24 2.63 12.76 -0.26
N GLU A 25 2.16 12.47 -1.47
CA GLU A 25 0.80 12.81 -1.92
C GLU A 25 -0.23 11.87 -1.27
N LYS A 26 -0.45 12.02 0.04
CA LYS A 26 -1.30 11.10 0.83
C LYS A 26 -2.75 11.07 0.36
N SER A 27 -3.26 12.15 -0.23
CA SER A 27 -4.62 12.23 -0.79
C SER A 27 -4.90 11.13 -1.83
N ARG A 28 -3.88 10.77 -2.62
CA ARG A 28 -3.96 9.71 -3.63
C ARG A 28 -4.22 8.34 -3.04
N ALA A 29 -3.93 8.12 -1.74
CA ALA A 29 -4.24 6.85 -1.08
C ALA A 29 -5.76 6.57 -1.03
N ILE A 30 -6.58 7.62 -0.90
CA ILE A 30 -8.02 7.50 -0.68
C ILE A 30 -8.87 7.80 -1.92
N ARG A 31 -8.37 8.66 -2.82
CA ARG A 31 -9.03 9.02 -4.08
C ARG A 31 -8.01 9.32 -5.17
N GLN A 32 -8.26 8.81 -6.37
CA GLN A 32 -7.42 9.04 -7.53
C GLN A 32 -8.17 9.86 -8.58
N ALA A 33 -7.47 10.65 -9.39
CA ALA A 33 -8.07 11.29 -10.56
C ALA A 33 -8.46 10.22 -11.60
N LYS A 34 -9.26 10.61 -12.60
CA LYS A 34 -9.68 9.69 -13.66
C LYS A 34 -8.45 9.07 -14.34
N ASP A 35 -8.51 7.76 -14.55
CA ASP A 35 -7.47 6.96 -15.21
C ASP A 35 -6.12 6.89 -14.44
N GLU A 36 -6.05 7.42 -13.21
CA GLU A 36 -4.86 7.32 -12.36
C GLU A 36 -4.93 6.16 -11.35
N ARG A 37 -3.76 5.65 -10.98
CA ARG A 37 -3.59 4.64 -9.92
C ARG A 37 -3.32 5.28 -8.55
N SER A 38 -3.60 4.49 -7.51
CA SER A 38 -3.10 4.74 -6.15
C SER A 38 -1.63 4.30 -6.03
N PHE A 39 -1.08 4.26 -4.81
CA PHE A 39 0.25 3.71 -4.57
C PHE A 39 0.35 2.25 -5.02
N HIS A 40 1.45 1.91 -5.69
CA HIS A 40 1.62 0.61 -6.33
C HIS A 40 1.51 -0.58 -5.37
N VAL A 41 1.95 -0.40 -4.11
CA VAL A 41 1.92 -1.46 -3.09
C VAL A 41 0.51 -2.05 -2.89
N PHE A 42 -0.56 -1.26 -3.05
CA PHE A 42 -1.93 -1.77 -2.98
C PHE A 42 -2.19 -2.80 -4.07
N TYR A 43 -1.78 -2.51 -5.31
CA TYR A 43 -2.01 -3.40 -6.43
C TYR A 43 -1.08 -4.61 -6.43
N TYR A 44 0.18 -4.41 -6.05
CA TYR A 44 1.16 -5.47 -5.89
C TYR A 44 0.68 -6.48 -4.86
N MET A 45 0.21 -6.00 -3.70
CA MET A 45 -0.33 -6.85 -2.66
C MET A 45 -1.59 -7.60 -3.14
N LEU A 46 -2.54 -6.94 -3.81
CA LEU A 46 -3.77 -7.59 -4.29
C LEU A 46 -3.56 -8.63 -5.39
N SER A 47 -2.53 -8.45 -6.24
CA SER A 47 -2.18 -9.39 -7.32
C SER A 47 -1.19 -10.47 -6.90
N GLY A 48 -0.24 -10.13 -6.02
CA GLY A 48 0.93 -10.94 -5.71
C GLY A 48 0.87 -11.68 -4.39
N ALA A 49 -0.02 -11.29 -3.46
CA ALA A 49 -0.23 -12.05 -2.24
C ALA A 49 -0.83 -13.42 -2.59
N GLY A 50 -0.06 -14.49 -2.38
CA GLY A 50 -0.56 -15.86 -2.52
C GLY A 50 -1.66 -16.18 -1.50
N ASP A 51 -2.39 -17.27 -1.71
CA ASP A 51 -3.65 -17.59 -1.00
C ASP A 51 -3.56 -17.51 0.52
N LYS A 52 -2.46 -18.03 1.10
CA LYS A 52 -2.21 -17.98 2.56
C LYS A 52 -2.18 -16.54 3.07
N LEU A 53 -1.37 -15.69 2.43
CA LEU A 53 -1.20 -14.30 2.83
C LEU A 53 -2.44 -13.48 2.51
N ARG A 54 -3.13 -13.78 1.40
CA ARG A 54 -4.40 -13.17 1.04
C ARG A 54 -5.45 -13.38 2.13
N SER A 55 -5.54 -14.60 2.67
CA SER A 55 -6.42 -14.92 3.80
C SER A 55 -5.98 -14.22 5.09
N GLU A 56 -4.68 -14.20 5.40
CA GLU A 56 -4.17 -13.58 6.63
C GLU A 56 -4.40 -12.06 6.65
N LEU A 57 -4.31 -11.41 5.49
CA LEU A 57 -4.47 -9.98 5.33
C LEU A 57 -5.92 -9.57 5.02
N CYS A 58 -6.87 -10.50 4.99
CA CYS A 58 -8.27 -10.26 4.61
C CYS A 58 -8.40 -9.50 3.27
N LEU A 59 -7.66 -9.95 2.26
CA LEU A 59 -7.64 -9.31 0.95
C LEU A 59 -8.78 -9.82 0.05
N GLU A 60 -9.49 -8.88 -0.55
CA GLU A 60 -10.60 -9.10 -1.46
C GLU A 60 -10.22 -8.64 -2.89
N ASP A 61 -11.16 -8.73 -3.83
CA ASP A 61 -10.95 -8.26 -5.19
C ASP A 61 -10.92 -6.73 -5.27
N TYR A 62 -10.28 -6.19 -6.32
CA TYR A 62 -10.15 -4.74 -6.55
C TYR A 62 -11.47 -3.96 -6.41
N SER A 63 -12.58 -4.54 -6.86
CA SER A 63 -13.91 -3.91 -6.83
C SER A 63 -14.49 -3.76 -5.42
N LYS A 64 -13.92 -4.46 -4.44
CA LYS A 64 -14.34 -4.42 -3.04
C LYS A 64 -13.73 -3.26 -2.26
N TYR A 65 -12.77 -2.53 -2.84
CA TYR A 65 -12.09 -1.43 -2.15
C TYR A 65 -12.48 -0.07 -2.69
N ARG A 66 -13.22 0.72 -1.88
CA ARG A 66 -13.64 2.08 -2.27
C ARG A 66 -12.48 3.04 -2.49
N PHE A 67 -11.34 2.82 -1.82
CA PHE A 67 -10.14 3.64 -2.01
C PHE A 67 -9.41 3.39 -3.33
N LEU A 68 -9.81 2.38 -4.11
CA LEU A 68 -9.35 2.17 -5.49
C LEU A 68 -10.40 2.70 -6.47
N SER A 69 -10.44 4.03 -6.63
CA SER A 69 -11.51 4.76 -7.32
C SER A 69 -11.72 4.32 -8.78
N ASN A 70 -10.66 3.89 -9.46
CA ASN A 70 -10.70 3.42 -10.85
C ASN A 70 -10.54 1.89 -10.97
N GLY A 71 -10.65 1.15 -9.87
CA GLY A 71 -10.45 -0.30 -9.84
C GLY A 71 -9.04 -0.72 -10.24
N ASN A 72 -8.93 -1.81 -11.00
CA ASN A 72 -7.65 -2.37 -11.47
C ASN A 72 -7.14 -1.68 -12.73
N VAL A 73 -6.54 -0.50 -12.58
CA VAL A 73 -5.81 0.17 -13.67
C VAL A 73 -4.44 -0.49 -13.80
N THR A 74 -4.08 -0.95 -15.00
CA THR A 74 -2.81 -1.66 -15.27
C THR A 74 -1.74 -0.70 -15.83
N ILE A 75 -0.47 -1.09 -15.70
CA ILE A 75 0.66 -0.35 -16.28
C ILE A 75 1.21 -1.15 -17.47
N PRO A 76 1.29 -0.57 -18.69
CA PRO A 76 1.84 -1.25 -19.84
C PRO A 76 3.27 -1.74 -19.58
N GLY A 77 3.53 -3.03 -19.84
CA GLY A 77 4.86 -3.62 -19.68
C GLY A 77 5.24 -3.98 -18.23
N GLN A 78 4.35 -3.81 -17.25
CA GLN A 78 4.61 -4.16 -15.86
C GLN A 78 3.53 -5.11 -15.33
N GLN A 79 3.95 -6.21 -14.70
CA GLN A 79 3.06 -7.16 -14.02
C GLN A 79 3.12 -6.95 -12.51
N ASP A 80 1.99 -6.58 -11.90
CA ASP A 80 1.94 -6.25 -10.46
C ASP A 80 2.30 -7.44 -9.56
N LYS A 81 2.02 -8.67 -10.00
CA LYS A 81 2.43 -9.89 -9.30
C LYS A 81 3.94 -10.04 -9.22
N ASP A 82 4.64 -9.80 -10.33
CA ASP A 82 6.10 -9.92 -10.39
C ASP A 82 6.75 -8.80 -9.55
N MET A 83 6.19 -7.58 -9.63
CA MET A 83 6.64 -6.45 -8.80
C MET A 83 6.44 -6.69 -7.30
N PHE A 84 5.41 -7.44 -6.90
CA PHE A 84 5.23 -7.83 -5.50
C PHE A 84 6.39 -8.72 -5.04
N THR A 85 6.73 -9.76 -5.81
CA THR A 85 7.86 -10.64 -5.52
C THR A 85 9.17 -9.85 -5.45
N GLU A 86 9.44 -8.99 -6.44
CA GLU A 86 10.64 -8.14 -6.47
C GLU A 86 10.72 -7.24 -5.22
N THR A 87 9.59 -6.67 -4.80
CA THR A 87 9.55 -5.81 -3.60
C THR A 87 9.79 -6.63 -2.31
N MET A 88 9.25 -7.84 -2.21
CA MET A 88 9.47 -8.72 -1.05
C MET A 88 10.94 -9.18 -0.97
N ASP A 89 11.56 -9.46 -2.11
CA ASP A 89 12.98 -9.79 -2.22
C ASP A 89 13.86 -8.59 -1.85
N ALA A 90 13.48 -7.38 -2.29
CA ALA A 90 14.16 -6.15 -1.90
C ALA A 90 14.11 -5.91 -0.38
N PHE A 91 12.98 -6.17 0.27
CA PHE A 91 12.91 -6.09 1.74
C PHE A 91 13.81 -7.13 2.43
N GLN A 92 13.96 -8.32 1.84
CA GLN A 92 14.88 -9.33 2.35
C GLN A 92 16.34 -8.91 2.21
N ILE A 93 16.72 -8.32 1.07
CA ILE A 93 18.06 -7.76 0.84
C ILE A 93 18.36 -6.64 1.83
N MET A 94 17.36 -5.82 2.15
CA MET A 94 17.45 -4.77 3.17
C MET A 94 17.40 -5.32 4.61
N SER A 95 17.41 -6.65 4.80
CA SER A 95 17.38 -7.32 6.09
C SER A 95 16.18 -6.99 6.97
N ILE A 96 15.02 -6.68 6.37
CA ILE A 96 13.77 -6.50 7.12
C ILE A 96 13.22 -7.88 7.50
N PRO A 97 13.00 -8.15 8.80
CA PRO A 97 12.47 -9.44 9.27
C PRO A 97 11.13 -9.80 8.64
N GLU A 98 10.86 -11.10 8.48
CA GLU A 98 9.59 -11.59 7.93
C GLU A 98 8.36 -11.10 8.71
N GLU A 99 8.43 -11.13 10.05
CA GLU A 99 7.36 -10.63 10.90
C GLU A 99 7.06 -9.15 10.65
N GLU A 100 8.10 -8.31 10.51
CA GLU A 100 7.95 -6.90 10.19
C GLU A 100 7.37 -6.69 8.80
N ARG A 101 7.81 -7.47 7.79
CA ARG A 101 7.24 -7.43 6.43
C ARG A 101 5.75 -7.74 6.44
N ILE A 102 5.34 -8.78 7.17
CA ILE A 102 3.91 -9.13 7.33
C ILE A 102 3.17 -8.01 8.07
N GLY A 103 3.76 -7.44 9.13
CA GLY A 103 3.21 -6.30 9.86
C GLY A 103 2.98 -5.07 8.96
N LEU A 104 3.93 -4.75 8.10
CA LEU A 104 3.80 -3.68 7.10
C LEU A 104 2.63 -3.93 6.15
N LEU A 105 2.51 -5.16 5.62
CA LEU A 105 1.41 -5.53 4.73
C LEU A 105 0.05 -5.51 5.44
N LYS A 106 -0.01 -5.86 6.73
CA LYS A 106 -1.23 -5.72 7.56
C LYS A 106 -1.67 -4.27 7.65
N VAL A 107 -0.73 -3.34 7.87
CA VAL A 107 -1.04 -1.90 7.88
C VAL A 107 -1.55 -1.43 6.51
N VAL A 108 -0.93 -1.86 5.41
CA VAL A 108 -1.37 -1.52 4.05
C VAL A 108 -2.78 -2.06 3.76
N SER A 109 -3.07 -3.30 4.15
CA SER A 109 -4.41 -3.89 4.02
C SER A 109 -5.45 -3.16 4.86
N ALA A 110 -5.11 -2.81 6.10
CA ALA A 110 -5.99 -2.06 6.99
C ALA A 110 -6.39 -0.71 6.39
N VAL A 111 -5.46 0.00 5.73
CA VAL A 111 -5.78 1.26 5.03
C VAL A 111 -6.84 1.05 3.94
N LEU A 112 -6.75 -0.04 3.15
CA LEU A 112 -7.77 -0.34 2.14
C LEU A 112 -9.13 -0.65 2.78
N GLN A 113 -9.13 -1.46 3.85
CA GLN A 113 -10.36 -1.87 4.53
C GLN A 113 -11.08 -0.71 5.24
N LEU A 114 -10.33 0.26 5.77
CA LEU A 114 -10.93 1.49 6.33
C LEU A 114 -11.75 2.28 5.30
N GLY A 115 -11.42 2.16 4.01
CA GLY A 115 -12.20 2.78 2.94
C GLY A 115 -13.59 2.19 2.75
N ASN A 116 -13.79 0.96 3.22
CA ASN A 116 -15.05 0.24 3.08
C ASN A 116 -16.04 0.53 4.22
N MET A 117 -15.59 1.21 5.29
CA MET A 117 -16.49 1.64 6.36
C MET A 117 -17.56 2.59 5.79
N THR A 118 -18.82 2.26 6.05
CA THR A 118 -19.95 3.12 5.70
C THR A 118 -20.60 3.64 6.95
N PHE A 119 -20.95 4.92 6.92
CA PHE A 119 -21.67 5.58 7.99
C PHE A 119 -22.95 6.15 7.40
N LYS A 120 -24.09 5.85 8.02
CA LYS A 120 -25.40 6.36 7.62
C LYS A 120 -25.87 7.38 8.64
N LYS A 121 -26.51 8.45 8.18
CA LYS A 121 -27.15 9.43 9.07
C LYS A 121 -28.32 8.75 9.79
N GLU A 122 -28.39 8.91 11.11
CA GLU A 122 -29.53 8.45 11.89
C GLU A 122 -30.78 9.27 11.57
N ARG A 123 -31.96 8.63 11.62
CA ARG A 123 -33.23 9.32 11.31
C ARG A 123 -33.66 10.30 12.39
N HIS A 124 -33.26 10.05 13.64
CA HIS A 124 -33.77 10.75 14.82
C HIS A 124 -32.71 11.61 15.51
N SER A 125 -31.50 11.66 14.97
CA SER A 125 -30.39 12.44 15.51
C SER A 125 -29.52 12.99 14.36
N ASP A 126 -28.72 14.02 14.61
CA ASP A 126 -27.69 14.48 13.67
C ASP A 126 -26.38 13.67 13.79
N GLN A 127 -26.47 12.43 14.27
CA GLN A 127 -25.34 11.52 14.40
C GLN A 127 -25.26 10.58 13.19
N ALA A 128 -24.08 9.99 13.00
CA ALA A 128 -23.85 8.94 12.03
C ALA A 128 -23.62 7.63 12.78
N SER A 129 -24.26 6.56 12.32
CA SER A 129 -24.07 5.22 12.85
C SER A 129 -23.49 4.30 11.78
N MET A 130 -22.77 3.27 12.22
CA MET A 130 -22.40 2.17 11.35
C MET A 130 -23.66 1.31 11.15
N PRO A 131 -24.06 1.01 9.91
CA PRO A 131 -25.18 0.09 9.67
C PRO A 131 -24.83 -1.29 10.23
N ASP A 132 -25.79 -1.96 10.86
CA ASP A 132 -25.65 -3.39 11.17
C ASP A 132 -25.69 -4.17 9.85
N ASP A 133 -24.52 -4.59 9.38
CA ASP A 133 -24.35 -5.45 8.21
C ASP A 133 -23.96 -6.89 8.62
N THR A 134 -24.24 -7.30 9.86
CA THR A 134 -24.14 -8.71 10.33
C THR A 134 -25.25 -9.60 9.79
#